data_AF-A0A835Y0S2-F1
#
_entry.id   AF-A0A835Y0S2-F1
#
_cell.length_a   1.000
_cell.length_b   1.000
_cell.length_c   1.000
_cell.angle_alpha   90.00
_cell.angle_beta   90.00
_cell.angle_gamma   90.00
#
_symmetry.space_group_name_H-M   'P 1'
#
loop_
_entity.id
_entity.type
_entity.pdbx_description
1 polymer ?
#
loop_
_entity_poly.entity_id
_entity_poly.type
_entity_poly.pdbx_seq_one_letter_code
_entity_poly.pdbx_strand_id
1 'polypeptide(L)'
;MDTIWVLLNLLLLLGATVPAQSLDFSTAAISRFGINRRDHWLLELVTEVPAPRLKALLQPLASGDRKSTQDLPQLIADITRLYRTLPRNTTVWPAARRAVLAALVLQRLREGALDGDAQSAAEELVVRVYRQLRGSVRARGVLQFTHIAKTGGSTLCWLAERNGVRVWGPRNCLIDEFDDFPRYYNVSFHKQIAEPGPTCPKWPYRPRNATWSCAQRKARLAERNLTAYANEYIPLDGGRHGRFCEKEMATILPVRHPQDRLLSHLTMVWRQYGIWCKDQRHVYFDNATKSDVGRWQSIAPGPLDNFYIRSLLGGDDFYLPLGGIKQAHLDAARRLAAQTFDLVLPLEVKRMWARAVRLGLGWCDVDTKACNPTKASNLSPHNEGLPREVPLFWKQRLQATNALDLKFYQYAVFLAQLDGVMYDVVDGVLGPRMCADWARPAVNQTVWCTQ
;
A
#
# COMPACT_ATOMS: atom_id res chain seq x y z
N MET A 1 -2.70 25.52 9.31
CA MET A 1 -3.28 24.17 9.47
C MET A 1 -2.23 23.06 9.54
N ASP A 2 -0.98 23.29 9.12
CA ASP A 2 0.09 22.27 9.11
C ASP A 2 0.74 21.96 10.48
N THR A 3 0.65 22.87 11.46
CA THR A 3 1.31 22.72 12.77
C THR A 3 0.66 21.66 13.67
N ILE A 4 -0.65 21.43 13.50
CA ILE A 4 -1.42 20.46 14.32
C ILE A 4 -1.06 19.02 13.92
N TRP A 5 -0.78 18.77 12.64
CA TRP A 5 -0.38 17.44 12.14
C TRP A 5 1.03 17.04 12.59
N VAL A 6 1.96 18.01 12.70
CA VAL A 6 3.31 17.77 13.21
C VAL A 6 3.29 17.47 14.72
N LEU A 7 2.46 18.17 15.49
CA LEU A 7 2.32 17.95 16.94
C LEU A 7 1.66 16.60 17.28
N LEU A 8 0.68 16.15 16.50
CA LEU A 8 0.06 14.81 16.67
C LEU A 8 1.04 13.67 16.39
N ASN A 9 1.94 13.84 15.42
CA ASN A 9 3.01 12.86 15.16
C ASN A 9 4.12 12.89 16.22
N LEU A 10 4.41 14.06 16.80
CA LEU A 10 5.37 14.20 17.91
C LEU A 10 4.86 13.55 19.20
N LEU A 11 3.56 13.66 19.49
CA LEU A 11 2.95 12.99 20.65
C LEU A 11 2.93 11.46 20.51
N LEU A 12 2.82 10.93 19.29
CA LEU A 12 2.95 9.49 19.01
C LEU A 12 4.40 8.97 19.10
N LEU A 13 5.40 9.85 18.98
CA LEU A 13 6.82 9.51 19.10
C LEU A 13 7.34 9.52 20.55
N LEU A 14 6.63 10.18 21.48
CA LEU A 14 7.07 10.36 22.86
C LEU A 14 6.83 9.17 23.80
N GLY A 15 6.48 7.99 23.27
CA GLY A 15 6.72 6.71 23.97
C GLY A 15 6.12 6.58 25.38
N ALA A 16 5.01 7.25 25.70
CA ALA A 16 4.36 7.07 26.99
C ALA A 16 3.90 5.60 27.14
N THR A 17 4.52 4.87 28.05
CA THR A 17 4.15 3.50 28.40
C THR A 17 2.87 3.52 29.22
N VAL A 18 1.74 3.35 28.54
CA VAL A 18 0.47 3.06 29.21
C VAL A 18 0.56 1.64 29.77
N PRO A 19 0.29 1.40 31.06
CA PRO A 19 0.29 0.05 31.63
C PRO A 19 -0.66 -0.85 30.85
N ALA A 20 -0.26 -2.12 30.69
CA ALA A 20 -1.01 -3.13 29.95
C ALA A 20 -2.29 -3.56 30.69
N GLN A 21 -3.25 -2.65 30.83
CA GLN A 21 -4.65 -3.03 31.02
C GLN A 21 -5.15 -3.59 29.69
N SER A 22 -6.03 -4.60 29.77
CA SER A 22 -6.60 -5.32 28.62
C SER A 22 -6.88 -4.38 27.45
N LEU A 23 -6.25 -4.66 26.30
CA LEU A 23 -6.50 -3.95 25.04
C LEU A 23 -7.89 -4.33 24.52
N ASP A 24 -8.90 -3.75 25.15
CA ASP A 24 -10.29 -3.73 24.68
C ASP A 24 -10.41 -2.87 23.41
N PHE A 25 -11.60 -2.80 22.82
CA PHE A 25 -11.95 -1.84 21.78
C PHE A 25 -12.02 -0.41 22.37
N SER A 26 -10.96 0.04 23.06
CA SER A 26 -10.93 1.32 23.76
C SER A 26 -10.72 2.49 22.83
N THR A 27 -11.15 3.65 23.33
CA THR A 27 -10.79 4.97 22.82
C THR A 27 -9.28 5.14 22.69
N ALA A 28 -8.48 4.54 23.59
CA ALA A 28 -7.02 4.54 23.51
C ALA A 28 -6.48 3.74 22.32
N ALA A 29 -7.13 2.65 21.91
CA ALA A 29 -6.74 1.93 20.70
C ALA A 29 -6.98 2.78 19.45
N ILE A 30 -8.17 3.39 19.34
CA ILE A 30 -8.54 4.23 18.20
C ILE A 30 -7.67 5.49 18.12
N SER A 31 -7.45 6.18 19.25
CA SER A 31 -6.67 7.42 19.30
C SER A 31 -5.18 7.21 19.02
N ARG A 32 -4.61 6.04 19.38
CA ARG A 32 -3.23 5.66 19.03
C ARG A 32 -2.99 5.58 17.53
N PHE A 33 -4.04 5.39 16.74
CA PHE A 33 -3.97 5.43 15.29
C PHE A 33 -4.37 6.79 14.70
N GLY A 34 -4.66 7.81 15.51
CA GLY A 34 -5.02 9.15 15.03
C GLY A 34 -6.39 9.23 14.33
N ILE A 35 -7.22 8.18 14.42
CA ILE A 35 -8.58 8.18 13.89
C ILE A 35 -9.46 9.02 14.83
N ASN A 36 -10.26 9.92 14.26
CA ASN A 36 -11.10 10.84 14.99
C ASN A 36 -12.54 10.88 14.42
N ARG A 37 -13.48 11.44 15.20
CA ARG A 37 -14.91 11.49 14.86
C ARG A 37 -15.23 12.27 13.57
N ARG A 38 -14.34 13.18 13.13
CA ARG A 38 -14.50 14.01 11.94
C ARG A 38 -13.92 13.36 10.68
N ASP A 39 -13.36 12.15 10.80
CA ASP A 39 -12.87 11.41 9.64
C ASP A 39 -14.05 10.92 8.80
N HIS A 40 -14.43 11.75 7.83
CA HIS A 40 -15.50 11.49 6.87
C HIS A 40 -15.34 10.16 6.12
N TRP A 41 -14.11 9.66 5.98
CA TRP A 41 -13.81 8.36 5.37
C TRP A 41 -14.40 7.16 6.10
N LEU A 42 -14.65 7.25 7.42
CA LEU A 42 -15.32 6.18 8.14
C LEU A 42 -16.76 6.00 7.62
N LEU A 43 -17.49 7.10 7.46
CA LEU A 43 -18.86 7.06 6.96
C LEU A 43 -18.88 6.66 5.49
N GLU A 44 -17.94 7.16 4.69
CA GLU A 44 -17.76 6.78 3.27
C GLU A 44 -17.58 5.26 3.11
N LEU A 45 -16.72 4.62 3.91
CA LEU A 45 -16.53 3.16 3.87
C LEU A 45 -17.82 2.38 4.16
N VAL A 46 -18.64 2.88 5.08
CA VAL A 46 -19.93 2.25 5.43
C VAL A 46 -20.95 2.47 4.30
N THR A 47 -21.01 3.66 3.72
CA THR A 47 -21.99 3.99 2.68
C THR A 47 -21.66 3.39 1.32
N GLU A 48 -20.38 3.19 1.01
CA GLU A 48 -19.90 2.69 -0.29
C GLU A 48 -19.64 1.17 -0.32
N VAL A 49 -19.91 0.44 0.76
CA VAL A 49 -19.73 -1.02 0.78
C VAL A 49 -20.63 -1.68 -0.28
N PRO A 50 -20.08 -2.50 -1.21
CA PRO A 50 -20.84 -3.10 -2.31
C PRO A 50 -21.61 -4.35 -1.87
N ALA A 51 -22.30 -4.27 -0.74
CA ALA A 51 -23.06 -5.36 -0.14
C ALA A 51 -24.32 -4.80 0.53
N PRO A 52 -25.46 -4.67 -0.19
CA PRO A 52 -26.64 -3.96 0.29
C PRO A 52 -27.17 -4.46 1.65
N ARG A 53 -27.20 -5.78 1.87
CA ARG A 53 -27.61 -6.37 3.16
C ARG A 53 -26.67 -6.00 4.29
N LEU A 54 -25.36 -6.01 4.05
CA LEU A 54 -24.37 -5.61 5.04
C LEU A 54 -24.47 -4.11 5.32
N LYS A 55 -24.59 -3.29 4.26
CA LYS A 55 -24.79 -1.84 4.39
C LYS A 55 -25.99 -1.49 5.27
N ALA A 56 -27.13 -2.16 5.07
CA ALA A 56 -28.33 -1.96 5.87
C ALA A 56 -28.10 -2.26 7.37
N LEU A 57 -27.31 -3.29 7.70
CA LEU A 57 -26.95 -3.61 9.09
C LEU A 57 -25.90 -2.65 9.67
N LEU A 58 -24.97 -2.15 8.86
CA LEU A 58 -23.92 -1.23 9.32
C LEU A 58 -24.42 0.20 9.51
N GLN A 59 -25.48 0.62 8.81
CA GLN A 59 -26.01 1.98 8.89
C GLN A 59 -26.47 2.38 10.30
N PRO A 60 -27.28 1.59 11.03
CA PRO A 60 -27.65 1.87 12.42
C PRO A 60 -26.43 1.99 13.34
N LEU A 61 -25.46 1.08 13.17
CA LEU A 61 -24.22 1.08 13.94
C LEU A 61 -23.37 2.34 13.67
N ALA A 62 -23.32 2.80 12.42
CA ALA A 62 -22.55 3.97 12.02
C ALA A 62 -23.26 5.30 12.27
N SER A 63 -24.59 5.34 12.38
CA SER A 63 -25.35 6.57 12.62
C SER A 63 -25.27 7.03 14.09
N GLY A 64 -25.19 6.09 15.03
CA GLY A 64 -25.30 6.39 16.46
C GLY A 64 -26.73 6.76 16.87
N ASP A 65 -27.73 6.42 16.06
CA ASP A 65 -29.13 6.64 16.43
C ASP A 65 -29.52 5.69 17.58
N ARG A 66 -29.59 6.25 18.80
CA ARG A 66 -29.89 5.51 20.04
C ARG A 66 -31.18 4.68 19.97
N LYS A 67 -32.18 5.10 19.18
CA LYS A 67 -33.41 4.33 19.03
C LYS A 67 -33.18 3.05 18.23
N SER A 68 -32.25 3.08 17.28
CA SER A 68 -31.86 1.92 16.48
C SER A 68 -30.85 0.99 17.17
N THR A 69 -30.17 1.47 18.22
CA THR A 69 -29.14 0.71 18.97
C THR A 69 -29.64 0.13 20.29
N GLN A 70 -30.96 0.09 20.53
CA GLN A 70 -31.52 -0.47 21.77
C GLN A 70 -31.16 -1.94 22.00
N ASP A 71 -30.75 -2.66 20.94
CA ASP A 71 -30.19 -4.02 21.02
C ASP A 71 -28.90 -4.14 20.21
N LEU A 72 -27.88 -3.38 20.64
CA LEU A 72 -26.56 -3.36 20.00
C LEU A 72 -25.89 -4.76 19.95
N PRO A 73 -25.95 -5.60 21.01
CA PRO A 73 -25.43 -6.96 20.93
C PRO A 73 -26.09 -7.78 19.81
N GLN A 74 -27.41 -7.74 19.67
CA GLN A 74 -28.12 -8.46 18.62
C GLN A 74 -27.76 -7.94 17.23
N LEU A 75 -27.64 -6.62 17.05
CA LEU A 75 -27.20 -6.04 15.77
C LEU A 75 -25.80 -6.54 15.38
N ILE A 76 -24.86 -6.58 16.32
CA ILE A 76 -23.51 -7.11 16.09
C ILE A 76 -23.55 -8.62 15.80
N ALA A 77 -24.41 -9.37 16.49
CA ALA A 77 -24.62 -10.79 16.23
C ALA A 77 -25.19 -11.05 14.82
N ASP A 78 -26.10 -10.19 14.34
CA ASP A 78 -26.65 -10.29 12.99
C ASP A 78 -25.61 -9.95 11.90
N ILE A 79 -24.78 -8.93 12.14
CA ILE A 79 -23.62 -8.64 11.28
C ILE A 79 -22.68 -9.85 11.26
N THR A 80 -22.40 -10.45 12.42
CA THR A 80 -21.57 -11.65 12.55
C THR A 80 -22.16 -12.82 11.78
N ARG A 81 -23.48 -13.06 11.89
CA ARG A 81 -24.19 -14.12 11.16
C ARG A 81 -24.10 -13.90 9.65
N LEU A 82 -24.31 -12.67 9.18
CA LEU A 82 -24.17 -12.32 7.76
C LEU A 82 -22.72 -12.52 7.29
N TYR A 83 -21.73 -12.10 8.07
CA TYR A 83 -20.32 -12.27 7.70
C TYR A 83 -19.93 -13.75 7.61
N ARG A 84 -20.56 -14.63 8.41
CA ARG A 84 -20.35 -16.09 8.37
C ARG A 84 -20.83 -16.75 7.07
N THR A 85 -21.79 -16.13 6.36
CA THR A 85 -22.30 -16.63 5.06
C THR A 85 -21.44 -16.20 3.87
N LEU A 86 -20.51 -15.26 4.06
CA LEU A 86 -19.58 -14.86 3.01
C LEU A 86 -18.66 -16.04 2.62
N PRO A 87 -18.36 -16.23 1.32
CA PRO A 87 -17.43 -17.25 0.85
C PRO A 87 -16.09 -17.17 1.57
N ARG A 88 -15.59 -18.32 2.06
CA ARG A 88 -14.35 -18.38 2.86
C ARG A 88 -13.09 -18.65 2.04
N ASN A 89 -13.26 -19.12 0.79
CA ASN A 89 -12.28 -20.00 0.17
C ASN A 89 -11.38 -19.27 -0.84
N THR A 90 -11.86 -18.20 -1.48
CA THR A 90 -11.14 -17.57 -2.61
C THR A 90 -11.28 -16.06 -2.70
N THR A 91 -12.19 -15.45 -1.96
CA THR A 91 -12.46 -14.01 -2.09
C THR A 91 -12.33 -13.35 -0.72
N VAL A 92 -11.35 -12.45 -0.58
CA VAL A 92 -11.38 -11.50 0.54
C VAL A 92 -12.45 -10.47 0.23
N TRP A 93 -13.01 -9.92 1.29
CA TRP A 93 -13.89 -8.77 1.22
C TRP A 93 -13.22 -7.59 1.94
N PRO A 94 -12.11 -7.00 1.41
CA PRO A 94 -11.42 -5.90 2.08
C PRO A 94 -12.38 -4.75 2.39
N ALA A 95 -13.29 -4.45 1.45
CA ALA A 95 -14.34 -3.46 1.64
C ALA A 95 -15.30 -3.82 2.78
N ALA A 96 -15.80 -5.06 2.83
CA ALA A 96 -16.71 -5.48 3.91
C ALA A 96 -16.02 -5.47 5.28
N ARG A 97 -14.77 -5.95 5.35
CA ARG A 97 -13.93 -5.86 6.56
C ARG A 97 -13.82 -4.41 7.03
N ARG A 98 -13.38 -3.51 6.15
CA ARG A 98 -13.14 -2.10 6.48
C ARG A 98 -14.44 -1.38 6.82
N ALA A 99 -15.55 -1.70 6.16
CA ALA A 99 -16.85 -1.14 6.51
C ALA A 99 -17.33 -1.58 7.91
N VAL A 100 -17.16 -2.86 8.26
CA VAL A 100 -17.46 -3.37 9.61
C VAL A 100 -16.61 -2.67 10.67
N LEU A 101 -15.30 -2.58 10.46
CA LEU A 101 -14.39 -1.90 11.37
C LEU A 101 -14.73 -0.41 11.49
N ALA A 102 -15.02 0.26 10.38
CA ALA A 102 -15.39 1.67 10.36
C ALA A 102 -16.69 1.94 11.14
N ALA A 103 -17.69 1.07 11.01
CA ALA A 103 -18.95 1.19 11.75
C ALA A 103 -18.73 1.01 13.26
N LEU A 104 -17.96 0.01 13.69
CA LEU A 104 -17.62 -0.20 15.10
C LEU A 104 -16.82 0.98 15.69
N VAL A 105 -15.83 1.48 14.94
CA VAL A 105 -15.04 2.66 15.33
C VAL A 105 -15.92 3.90 15.42
N LEU A 106 -16.83 4.13 14.47
CA LEU A 106 -17.78 5.24 14.52
C LEU A 106 -18.70 5.15 15.73
N GLN A 107 -19.26 3.97 16.01
CA GLN A 107 -20.11 3.76 17.18
C GLN A 107 -19.36 4.15 18.46
N ARG A 108 -18.14 3.64 18.63
CA ARG A 108 -17.28 3.94 19.79
C ARG A 108 -16.97 5.44 19.90
N LEU A 109 -16.66 6.10 18.79
CA LEU A 109 -16.32 7.53 18.75
C LEU A 109 -17.52 8.45 19.01
N ARG A 110 -18.75 8.00 18.76
CA ARG A 110 -19.98 8.79 18.91
C ARG A 110 -20.64 8.58 20.26
N GLU A 111 -20.84 7.32 20.65
CA GLU A 111 -21.60 6.95 21.84
C GLU A 111 -20.72 6.58 23.03
N GLY A 112 -19.39 6.49 22.84
CA GLY A 112 -18.47 6.08 23.90
C GLY A 112 -18.35 4.57 24.00
N ALA A 113 -18.05 4.07 25.20
CA ALA A 113 -17.74 2.66 25.40
C ALA A 113 -18.91 1.72 25.12
N LEU A 114 -18.61 0.56 24.54
CA LEU A 114 -19.56 -0.55 24.45
C LEU A 114 -19.72 -1.16 25.86
N ASP A 115 -20.93 -1.57 26.22
CA ASP A 115 -21.19 -2.37 27.42
C ASP A 115 -20.59 -3.79 27.28
N GLY A 116 -20.59 -4.58 28.36
CA GLY A 116 -19.90 -5.88 28.40
C GLY A 116 -20.34 -6.86 27.31
N ASP A 117 -21.64 -6.96 27.04
CA ASP A 117 -22.19 -7.88 26.05
C ASP A 117 -21.91 -7.39 24.62
N ALA A 118 -22.12 -6.10 24.35
CA ALA A 118 -21.82 -5.50 23.06
C ALA A 118 -20.31 -5.51 22.75
N GLN A 119 -19.48 -5.28 23.75
CA GLN A 119 -18.01 -5.34 23.66
C GLN A 119 -17.56 -6.76 23.30
N SER A 120 -18.07 -7.78 24.00
CA SER A 120 -17.77 -9.19 23.73
C SER A 120 -18.21 -9.60 22.31
N ALA A 121 -19.41 -9.20 21.90
CA ALA A 121 -19.90 -9.45 20.55
C ALA A 121 -19.04 -8.76 19.47
N ALA A 122 -18.61 -7.51 19.72
CA ALA A 122 -17.74 -6.76 18.81
C ALA A 122 -16.36 -7.43 18.67
N GLU A 123 -15.77 -7.87 19.78
CA GLU A 123 -14.51 -8.59 19.78
C GLU A 123 -14.61 -9.91 19.02
N GLU A 124 -15.68 -10.69 19.21
CA GLU A 124 -15.92 -11.92 18.43
C GLU A 124 -16.00 -11.62 16.93
N LEU A 125 -16.74 -10.58 16.55
CA LEU A 125 -16.86 -10.14 15.16
C LEU A 125 -15.50 -9.74 14.59
N VAL A 126 -14.71 -8.94 15.30
CA VAL A 126 -13.38 -8.50 14.84
C VAL A 126 -12.43 -9.69 14.68
N VAL A 127 -12.41 -10.63 15.64
CA VAL A 127 -11.64 -11.86 15.55
C VAL A 127 -12.09 -12.72 14.36
N ARG A 128 -13.40 -12.78 14.08
CA ARG A 128 -13.94 -13.50 12.93
C ARG A 128 -13.48 -12.90 11.61
N VAL A 129 -13.57 -11.58 11.48
CA VAL A 129 -13.12 -10.81 10.31
C VAL A 129 -11.62 -11.04 10.08
N TYR A 130 -10.80 -10.99 11.13
CA TYR A 130 -9.38 -11.30 11.06
C TYR A 130 -9.09 -12.74 10.61
N ARG A 131 -9.79 -13.74 11.19
CA ARG A 131 -9.64 -15.15 10.78
C ARG A 131 -9.96 -15.36 9.30
N GLN A 132 -10.93 -14.63 8.75
CA GLN A 132 -11.25 -14.68 7.33
C GLN A 132 -10.15 -14.06 6.45
N LEU A 133 -9.58 -12.92 6.86
CA LEU A 133 -8.39 -12.34 6.19
C LEU A 133 -7.25 -13.37 6.15
N ARG A 134 -6.87 -13.94 7.30
CA ARG A 134 -5.80 -14.95 7.38
C ARG A 134 -6.09 -16.17 6.53
N GLY A 135 -7.30 -16.71 6.66
CA GLY A 135 -7.74 -17.89 5.92
C GLY A 135 -7.65 -17.69 4.42
N SER A 136 -8.08 -16.54 3.92
CA SER A 136 -8.04 -16.26 2.48
C SER A 136 -6.65 -15.91 1.95
N VAL A 137 -5.80 -15.19 2.71
CA VAL A 137 -4.39 -15.00 2.35
C VAL A 137 -3.70 -16.36 2.22
N ARG A 138 -3.91 -17.26 3.17
CA ARG A 138 -3.36 -18.63 3.13
C ARG A 138 -3.93 -19.45 1.98
N ALA A 139 -5.25 -19.40 1.75
CA ALA A 139 -5.91 -20.18 0.70
C ALA A 139 -5.47 -19.75 -0.71
N ARG A 140 -5.22 -18.45 -0.93
CA ARG A 140 -4.71 -17.96 -2.23
C ARG A 140 -3.25 -18.36 -2.44
N GLY A 141 -2.44 -18.44 -1.38
CA GLY A 141 -1.10 -19.04 -1.37
C GLY A 141 -0.04 -18.29 -2.20
N VAL A 142 -0.43 -17.19 -2.84
CA VAL A 142 0.41 -16.37 -3.71
C VAL A 142 0.17 -14.92 -3.34
N LEU A 143 1.25 -14.13 -3.22
CA LEU A 143 1.19 -12.69 -3.03
C LEU A 143 1.41 -11.96 -4.36
N GLN A 144 0.54 -11.01 -4.65
CA GLN A 144 0.84 -9.93 -5.57
C GLN A 144 0.99 -8.66 -4.74
N PHE A 145 2.15 -8.00 -4.82
CA PHE A 145 2.26 -6.64 -4.30
C PHE A 145 2.35 -5.63 -5.43
N THR A 146 1.51 -4.60 -5.37
CA THR A 146 1.51 -3.49 -6.32
C THR A 146 2.65 -2.56 -5.96
N HIS A 147 3.79 -2.78 -6.60
CA HIS A 147 5.04 -2.09 -6.35
C HIS A 147 5.04 -0.74 -7.04
N ILE A 148 4.37 0.25 -6.46
CA ILE A 148 4.50 1.63 -6.94
C ILE A 148 5.93 2.08 -6.68
N ALA A 149 6.60 2.58 -7.72
CA ALA A 149 8.02 2.89 -7.65
C ALA A 149 8.36 3.77 -6.43
N LYS A 150 9.33 3.30 -5.63
CA LYS A 150 9.86 3.98 -4.43
C LYS A 150 8.94 4.00 -3.21
N THR A 151 7.95 3.11 -3.15
CA THR A 151 7.12 2.92 -1.95
C THR A 151 7.59 1.81 -1.01
N GLY A 152 8.76 1.21 -1.30
CA GLY A 152 9.35 0.17 -0.46
C GLY A 152 9.17 -1.27 -0.99
N GLY A 153 8.84 -1.47 -2.27
CA GLY A 153 8.67 -2.82 -2.80
C GLY A 153 9.96 -3.65 -2.84
N SER A 154 11.14 -3.05 -3.03
CA SER A 154 12.40 -3.80 -2.83
C SER A 154 12.52 -4.29 -1.38
N THR A 155 12.21 -3.43 -0.40
CA THR A 155 12.19 -3.84 1.03
C THR A 155 11.19 -4.97 1.27
N LEU A 156 10.00 -4.89 0.69
CA LEU A 156 8.99 -5.95 0.82
C LEU A 156 9.43 -7.26 0.16
N CYS A 157 10.08 -7.19 -1.01
CA CYS A 157 10.60 -8.34 -1.72
C CYS A 157 11.63 -9.11 -0.88
N TRP A 158 12.61 -8.39 -0.31
CA TRP A 158 13.58 -8.94 0.62
C TRP A 158 12.95 -9.50 1.89
N LEU A 159 11.97 -8.79 2.45
CA LEU A 159 11.26 -9.24 3.64
C LEU A 159 10.47 -10.53 3.37
N ALA A 160 9.89 -10.67 2.17
CA ALA A 160 9.21 -11.88 1.74
C ALA A 160 10.19 -13.06 1.74
N GLU A 161 11.35 -12.91 1.10
CA GLU A 161 12.39 -13.95 1.04
C GLU A 161 12.85 -14.39 2.44
N ARG A 162 13.12 -13.44 3.35
CA ARG A 162 13.49 -13.73 4.75
C ARG A 162 12.41 -14.47 5.53
N ASN A 163 11.16 -14.38 5.10
CA ASN A 163 10.03 -15.10 5.67
C ASN A 163 9.69 -16.39 4.91
N GLY A 164 10.60 -16.90 4.07
CA GLY A 164 10.43 -18.16 3.33
C GLY A 164 9.50 -18.06 2.12
N VAL A 165 9.17 -16.85 1.67
CA VAL A 165 8.40 -16.63 0.44
C VAL A 165 9.34 -16.80 -0.75
N ARG A 166 8.91 -17.58 -1.75
CA ARG A 166 9.71 -17.84 -2.96
C ARG A 166 9.43 -16.76 -3.98
N VAL A 167 10.45 -15.99 -4.34
CA VAL A 167 10.35 -14.80 -5.20
C VAL A 167 11.28 -14.91 -6.40
N TRP A 168 10.96 -14.18 -7.48
CA TRP A 168 11.83 -14.10 -8.65
C TRP A 168 12.89 -13.02 -8.48
N GLY A 169 14.14 -13.45 -8.28
CA GLY A 169 15.32 -12.59 -8.22
C GLY A 169 15.40 -11.67 -6.98
N PRO A 170 16.62 -11.33 -6.52
CA PRO A 170 16.83 -10.74 -5.19
C PRO A 170 16.57 -9.22 -5.10
N ARG A 171 15.89 -8.59 -6.07
CA ARG A 171 15.82 -7.11 -6.12
C ARG A 171 14.40 -6.56 -5.97
N ASN A 172 13.52 -6.87 -6.92
CA ASN A 172 12.22 -6.23 -7.01
C ASN A 172 11.07 -7.24 -7.19
N CYS A 173 11.33 -8.55 -7.18
CA CYS A 173 10.31 -9.60 -7.37
C CYS A 173 9.54 -9.48 -8.69
N LEU A 174 10.09 -8.78 -9.69
CA LEU A 174 9.48 -8.60 -11.01
C LEU A 174 9.75 -9.83 -11.86
N ILE A 175 8.73 -10.29 -12.58
CA ILE A 175 8.83 -11.42 -13.51
C ILE A 175 8.83 -10.87 -14.92
N ASP A 176 9.93 -11.09 -15.64
CA ASP A 176 10.16 -10.51 -16.97
C ASP A 176 9.04 -10.84 -17.95
N GLU A 177 8.52 -12.08 -17.90
CA GLU A 177 7.44 -12.54 -18.78
C GLU A 177 6.15 -11.76 -18.62
N PHE A 178 5.90 -11.17 -17.44
CA PHE A 178 4.67 -10.43 -17.15
C PHE A 178 4.69 -8.99 -17.67
N ASP A 179 5.86 -8.48 -18.07
CA ASP A 179 6.07 -7.10 -18.56
C ASP A 179 5.50 -6.03 -17.59
N ASP A 180 5.61 -6.30 -16.28
CA ASP A 180 5.16 -5.41 -15.19
C ASP A 180 6.22 -4.40 -14.74
N PHE A 181 7.26 -4.22 -15.55
CA PHE A 181 8.29 -3.23 -15.28
C PHE A 181 7.69 -1.83 -15.18
N PRO A 182 8.39 -0.90 -14.52
CA PRO A 182 8.00 0.48 -14.59
C PRO A 182 7.90 1.03 -16.02
N ARG A 183 7.19 2.16 -16.17
CA ARG A 183 7.09 2.94 -17.41
C ARG A 183 7.34 4.40 -17.07
N TYR A 184 8.61 4.82 -17.08
CA TYR A 184 8.97 6.16 -16.62
C TYR A 184 9.20 7.13 -17.77
N TYR A 185 9.88 6.71 -18.82
CA TYR A 185 10.59 7.65 -19.70
C TYR A 185 9.91 7.93 -21.02
N ASN A 186 9.69 9.20 -21.32
CA ASN A 186 9.16 9.64 -22.61
C ASN A 186 10.19 9.43 -23.72
N VAL A 187 10.09 8.32 -24.45
CA VAL A 187 11.05 7.94 -25.49
C VAL A 187 11.14 8.98 -26.60
N SER A 188 10.02 9.61 -26.97
CA SER A 188 10.00 10.63 -28.03
C SER A 188 10.84 11.83 -27.64
N PHE A 189 10.68 12.33 -26.41
CA PHE A 189 11.51 13.42 -25.90
C PHE A 189 12.99 13.03 -25.84
N HIS A 190 13.29 11.80 -25.41
CA HIS A 190 14.67 11.31 -25.38
C HIS A 190 15.32 11.31 -26.76
N LYS A 191 14.60 10.86 -27.78
CA LYS A 191 15.09 10.84 -29.17
C LYS A 191 15.30 12.25 -29.74
N GLN A 192 14.51 13.24 -29.29
CA GLN A 192 14.62 14.62 -29.77
C GLN A 192 15.89 15.32 -29.26
N ILE A 193 16.33 14.99 -28.04
CA ILE A 193 17.47 15.66 -27.40
C ILE A 193 18.74 14.81 -27.40
N ALA A 194 18.64 13.50 -27.60
CA ALA A 194 19.79 12.62 -27.63
C ALA A 194 20.71 12.95 -28.81
N GLU A 195 22.01 12.97 -28.57
CA GLU A 195 23.01 12.92 -29.62
C GLU A 195 22.94 11.56 -30.36
N PRO A 196 23.42 11.46 -31.61
CA PRO A 196 23.54 10.18 -32.31
C PRO A 196 24.28 9.14 -31.45
N GLY A 197 23.61 8.04 -31.09
CA GLY A 197 24.18 7.04 -30.19
C GLY A 197 23.16 6.11 -29.53
N PRO A 198 23.59 5.21 -28.62
CA PRO A 198 22.70 4.28 -27.93
C PRO A 198 21.68 5.03 -27.06
N THR A 199 20.41 4.62 -27.16
CA THR A 199 19.31 5.26 -26.41
C THR A 199 19.40 4.97 -24.92
N CYS A 200 19.38 6.05 -24.13
CA CYS A 200 19.63 6.06 -22.69
C CYS A 200 18.63 5.37 -21.74
N PRO A 201 17.29 5.48 -21.90
CA PRO A 201 16.41 4.97 -20.87
C PRO A 201 16.00 3.51 -21.11
N LYS A 202 16.30 2.66 -20.12
CA LYS A 202 15.52 1.44 -19.89
C LYS A 202 14.14 1.85 -19.37
N TRP A 203 13.07 1.17 -19.80
CA TRP A 203 11.67 1.43 -19.39
C TRP A 203 10.94 2.56 -20.14
N PRO A 204 10.75 2.38 -21.46
CA PRO A 204 9.99 3.31 -22.28
C PRO A 204 8.57 3.52 -21.73
N TYR A 205 8.05 4.74 -21.84
CA TYR A 205 6.66 5.09 -21.51
C TYR A 205 5.71 4.55 -22.60
N ARG A 206 5.47 3.23 -22.57
CA ARG A 206 4.65 2.51 -23.55
C ARG A 206 3.72 1.49 -22.88
N PRO A 207 2.59 1.12 -23.51
CA PRO A 207 1.73 0.04 -23.03
C PRO A 207 2.45 -1.30 -22.86
N ARG A 208 1.85 -2.19 -22.06
CA ARG A 208 2.29 -3.58 -21.88
C ARG A 208 2.21 -4.31 -23.23
N ASN A 209 3.22 -5.12 -23.57
CA ASN A 209 3.27 -5.84 -24.85
C ASN A 209 2.33 -7.07 -24.89
N ALA A 210 2.18 -7.78 -23.78
CA ALA A 210 1.34 -8.97 -23.68
C ALA A 210 0.55 -8.97 -22.38
N THR A 211 -0.75 -9.28 -22.45
CA THR A 211 -1.62 -9.36 -21.26
C THR A 211 -1.72 -10.80 -20.78
N TRP A 212 -1.16 -11.06 -19.60
CA TRP A 212 -1.40 -12.30 -18.87
C TRP A 212 -2.59 -12.09 -17.93
N SER A 213 -3.58 -12.97 -17.99
CA SER A 213 -4.65 -13.01 -16.99
C SER A 213 -4.11 -13.41 -15.62
N CYS A 214 -4.87 -13.12 -14.56
CA CYS A 214 -4.50 -13.53 -13.19
C CYS A 214 -4.37 -15.05 -13.02
N ALA A 215 -5.24 -15.82 -13.66
CA ALA A 215 -5.17 -17.28 -13.63
C ALA A 215 -3.89 -17.79 -14.29
N GLN A 216 -3.53 -17.26 -15.46
CA GLN A 216 -2.28 -17.60 -16.15
C GLN A 216 -1.05 -17.21 -15.32
N ARG A 217 -1.06 -16.03 -14.69
CA ARG A 217 0.03 -15.61 -13.80
C ARG A 217 0.18 -16.54 -12.60
N LYS A 218 -0.94 -16.93 -11.97
CA LYS A 218 -0.94 -17.88 -10.85
C LYS A 218 -0.39 -19.26 -11.27
N ALA A 219 -0.83 -19.77 -12.41
CA ALA A 219 -0.32 -21.02 -12.97
C ALA A 219 1.19 -20.94 -13.23
N ARG A 220 1.66 -19.84 -13.84
CA ARG A 220 3.08 -19.62 -14.12
C ARG A 220 3.94 -19.52 -12.86
N LEU A 221 3.42 -18.90 -11.80
CA LEU A 221 4.08 -18.85 -10.49
C LEU A 221 4.19 -20.26 -9.89
N ALA A 222 3.11 -21.06 -9.96
CA ALA A 222 3.13 -22.43 -9.49
C ALA A 222 4.14 -23.31 -10.24
N GLU A 223 4.19 -23.21 -11.58
CA GLU A 223 5.18 -23.90 -12.42
C GLU A 223 6.63 -23.58 -12.02
N ARG A 224 6.88 -22.34 -11.59
CA ARG A 224 8.20 -21.87 -11.15
C ARG A 224 8.45 -21.98 -9.66
N ASN A 225 7.53 -22.61 -8.93
CA ASN A 225 7.61 -22.75 -7.49
C ASN A 225 7.71 -21.38 -6.77
N LEU A 226 7.12 -20.33 -7.33
CA LEU A 226 7.10 -18.98 -6.77
C LEU A 226 5.79 -18.74 -6.01
N THR A 227 5.87 -18.01 -4.91
CA THR A 227 4.72 -17.67 -4.06
C THR A 227 4.53 -16.17 -3.87
N ALA A 228 5.36 -15.34 -4.50
CA ALA A 228 5.10 -13.91 -4.62
C ALA A 228 5.74 -13.29 -5.87
N TYR A 229 5.13 -12.20 -6.34
CA TYR A 229 5.73 -11.31 -7.33
C TYR A 229 5.25 -9.86 -7.16
N ALA A 230 5.98 -8.94 -7.78
CA ALA A 230 5.65 -7.54 -7.84
C ALA A 230 4.99 -7.19 -9.18
N ASN A 231 3.98 -6.32 -9.14
CA ASN A 231 3.56 -5.56 -10.30
C ASN A 231 3.97 -4.09 -10.12
N GLU A 232 4.97 -3.60 -10.86
CA GLU A 232 5.46 -2.20 -10.78
C GLU A 232 4.86 -1.28 -11.86
N TYR A 233 3.82 -1.76 -12.54
CA TYR A 233 3.09 -1.00 -13.54
C TYR A 233 1.65 -0.76 -13.10
N ILE A 234 0.69 -0.94 -14.01
CA ILE A 234 -0.74 -0.74 -13.81
C ILE A 234 -1.47 -2.07 -13.54
N PRO A 235 -2.74 -2.03 -13.08
CA PRO A 235 -3.57 -3.22 -13.03
C PRO A 235 -3.60 -3.99 -14.36
N LEU A 236 -4.00 -5.26 -14.30
CA LEU A 236 -4.12 -6.10 -15.49
C LEU A 236 -5.29 -5.64 -16.37
N ASP A 237 -5.28 -6.06 -17.63
CA ASP A 237 -6.30 -5.71 -18.64
C ASP A 237 -6.30 -4.25 -19.11
N GLY A 238 -5.38 -3.42 -18.62
CA GLY A 238 -4.88 -2.20 -19.27
C GLY A 238 -5.85 -1.01 -19.40
N GLY A 239 -7.16 -1.22 -19.35
CA GLY A 239 -8.17 -0.15 -19.39
C GLY A 239 -8.53 0.39 -18.00
N ARG A 240 -9.45 1.37 -17.99
CA ARG A 240 -10.02 2.04 -16.78
C ARG A 240 -10.61 1.11 -15.69
N HIS A 241 -10.77 -0.19 -15.98
CA HIS A 241 -11.31 -1.20 -15.06
C HIS A 241 -10.35 -2.36 -14.80
N GLY A 242 -9.05 -2.10 -14.88
CA GLY A 242 -8.06 -3.13 -14.67
C GLY A 242 -8.09 -3.73 -13.25
N ARG A 243 -7.60 -4.96 -13.12
CA ARG A 243 -7.70 -5.80 -11.90
C ARG A 243 -6.33 -6.16 -11.30
N PHE A 244 -6.26 -6.36 -9.99
CA PHE A 244 -5.04 -6.78 -9.27
C PHE A 244 -5.16 -8.21 -8.73
N CYS A 245 -5.78 -9.11 -9.49
CA CYS A 245 -5.84 -10.55 -9.15
C CYS A 245 -6.33 -10.87 -7.74
N GLU A 246 -7.18 -10.02 -7.18
CA GLU A 246 -7.64 -10.10 -5.79
C GLU A 246 -8.40 -11.38 -5.48
N LYS A 247 -8.94 -12.05 -6.51
CA LYS A 247 -9.59 -13.37 -6.42
C LYS A 247 -8.58 -14.53 -6.41
N GLU A 248 -7.47 -14.38 -7.11
CA GLU A 248 -6.48 -15.44 -7.29
C GLU A 248 -5.33 -15.38 -6.28
N MET A 249 -4.98 -14.17 -5.83
CA MET A 249 -3.76 -13.84 -5.09
C MET A 249 -4.06 -12.84 -3.98
N ALA A 250 -3.27 -12.89 -2.91
CA ALA A 250 -3.34 -11.88 -1.87
C ALA A 250 -2.64 -10.60 -2.31
N THR A 251 -3.32 -9.48 -2.15
CA THR A 251 -2.95 -8.18 -2.71
C THR A 251 -2.40 -7.25 -1.64
N ILE A 252 -1.24 -6.67 -1.90
CA ILE A 252 -0.55 -5.77 -0.97
C ILE A 252 -0.26 -4.45 -1.66
N LEU A 253 -0.56 -3.33 -0.99
CA LEU A 253 -0.23 -1.98 -1.45
C LEU A 253 0.75 -1.30 -0.48
N PRO A 254 2.06 -1.35 -0.74
CA PRO A 254 3.01 -0.49 -0.05
C PRO A 254 2.80 0.96 -0.46
N VAL A 255 2.68 1.84 0.54
CA VAL A 255 2.56 3.28 0.34
C VAL A 255 3.64 4.02 1.12
N ARG A 256 3.96 5.20 0.62
CA ARG A 256 4.97 6.13 1.09
C ARG A 256 4.48 7.54 0.80
N HIS A 257 4.78 8.48 1.69
CA HIS A 257 4.49 9.89 1.51
C HIS A 257 4.90 10.34 0.10
N PRO A 258 3.99 10.93 -0.70
CA PRO A 258 4.23 11.16 -2.13
C PRO A 258 5.45 12.04 -2.42
N GLN A 259 5.75 12.99 -1.55
CA GLN A 259 6.93 13.87 -1.70
C GLN A 259 8.23 13.08 -1.50
N ASP A 260 8.28 12.22 -0.48
CA ASP A 260 9.47 11.42 -0.19
C ASP A 260 9.69 10.34 -1.24
N ARG A 261 8.59 9.74 -1.72
CA ARG A 261 8.58 8.84 -2.88
C ARG A 261 9.14 9.56 -4.10
N LEU A 262 8.65 10.77 -4.41
CA LEU A 262 9.05 11.54 -5.57
C LEU A 262 10.54 11.93 -5.51
N LEU A 263 11.02 12.46 -4.38
CA LEU A 263 12.43 12.78 -4.19
C LEU A 263 13.31 11.52 -4.32
N SER A 264 12.89 10.41 -3.74
CA SER A 264 13.58 9.12 -3.90
C SER A 264 13.61 8.64 -5.35
N HIS A 265 12.55 8.93 -6.11
CA HIS A 265 12.43 8.58 -7.52
C HIS A 265 13.37 9.43 -8.37
N LEU A 266 13.35 10.75 -8.18
CA LEU A 266 14.22 11.70 -8.85
C LEU A 266 15.70 11.38 -8.61
N THR A 267 16.09 11.09 -7.36
CA THR A 267 17.45 10.65 -7.04
C THR A 267 17.83 9.36 -7.77
N MET A 268 16.89 8.42 -7.88
CA MET A 268 17.14 7.18 -8.62
C MET A 268 17.28 7.43 -10.11
N VAL A 269 16.41 8.23 -10.71
CA VAL A 269 16.47 8.58 -12.14
C VAL A 269 17.81 9.27 -12.43
N TRP A 270 18.17 10.29 -11.64
CA TRP A 270 19.46 10.97 -11.76
C TRP A 270 20.65 9.99 -11.76
N ARG A 271 20.67 9.08 -10.78
CA ARG A 271 21.72 8.06 -10.67
C ARG A 271 21.73 7.12 -11.87
N GLN A 272 20.55 6.69 -12.33
CA GLN A 272 20.44 5.78 -13.48
C GLN A 272 20.94 6.42 -14.76
N TYR A 273 20.76 7.72 -14.97
CA TYR A 273 21.34 8.40 -16.13
C TYR A 273 22.87 8.43 -16.04
N GLY A 274 23.44 8.65 -14.86
CA GLY A 274 24.89 8.50 -14.68
C GLY A 274 25.41 7.10 -15.07
N ILE A 275 24.62 6.05 -14.82
CA ILE A 275 25.01 4.66 -15.13
C ILE A 275 24.75 4.31 -16.62
N TRP A 276 23.59 4.68 -17.16
CA TRP A 276 23.15 4.24 -18.49
C TRP A 276 23.55 5.20 -19.61
N CYS A 277 23.60 6.51 -19.32
CA CYS A 277 24.00 7.54 -20.27
C CYS A 277 25.48 7.88 -20.20
N LYS A 278 26.16 7.51 -19.12
CA LYS A 278 27.57 7.84 -18.88
C LYS A 278 27.80 9.33 -19.17
N ASP A 279 28.63 9.62 -20.17
CA ASP A 279 29.04 10.96 -20.55
C ASP A 279 27.87 11.80 -21.08
N GLN A 280 26.81 11.21 -21.64
CA GLN A 280 25.64 11.92 -22.16
C GLN A 280 24.64 12.38 -21.09
N ARG A 281 24.90 12.17 -19.79
CA ARG A 281 24.01 12.65 -18.71
C ARG A 281 23.71 14.15 -18.82
N HIS A 282 24.71 14.95 -19.22
CA HIS A 282 24.60 16.41 -19.33
C HIS A 282 23.58 16.85 -20.40
N VAL A 283 23.34 16.05 -21.44
CA VAL A 283 22.32 16.30 -22.46
C VAL A 283 20.93 16.32 -21.84
N TYR A 284 20.69 15.50 -20.83
CA TYR A 284 19.42 15.43 -20.12
C TYR A 284 19.34 16.42 -18.96
N PHE A 285 20.46 16.61 -18.27
CA PHE A 285 20.56 17.45 -17.08
C PHE A 285 21.88 18.23 -17.01
N ASP A 286 21.93 19.36 -17.69
CA ASP A 286 23.02 20.33 -17.54
C ASP A 286 22.83 21.20 -16.27
N ASN A 287 23.75 22.13 -16.02
CA ASN A 287 23.66 23.02 -14.87
C ASN A 287 22.43 23.94 -14.88
N ALA A 288 21.90 24.28 -16.06
CA ALA A 288 20.73 25.15 -16.20
C ALA A 288 19.40 24.40 -16.08
N THR A 289 19.37 23.14 -16.49
CA THR A 289 18.15 22.32 -16.65
C THR A 289 17.97 21.28 -15.56
N LYS A 290 19.01 20.94 -14.78
CA LYS A 290 18.90 19.99 -13.67
C LYS A 290 17.87 20.37 -12.60
N SER A 291 17.55 21.66 -12.48
CA SER A 291 16.52 22.21 -11.59
C SER A 291 15.24 22.65 -12.32
N ASP A 292 15.10 22.39 -13.62
CA ASP A 292 13.90 22.76 -14.39
C ASP A 292 12.81 21.68 -14.26
N VAL A 293 11.69 22.03 -13.61
CA VAL A 293 10.52 21.13 -13.48
C VAL A 293 10.02 20.68 -14.86
N GLY A 294 9.99 21.58 -15.85
CA GLY A 294 9.47 21.31 -17.18
C GLY A 294 10.33 20.28 -17.92
N ARG A 295 11.66 20.38 -17.80
CA ARG A 295 12.59 19.37 -18.30
C ARG A 295 12.33 18.00 -17.68
N TRP A 296 12.25 17.92 -16.36
CA TRP A 296 11.96 16.67 -15.64
C TRP A 296 10.62 16.06 -16.05
N GLN A 297 9.59 16.90 -16.18
CA GLN A 297 8.26 16.51 -16.65
C GLN A 297 8.28 15.97 -18.08
N SER A 298 9.14 16.52 -18.94
CA SER A 298 9.31 16.03 -20.31
C SER A 298 10.03 14.68 -20.35
N ILE A 299 10.98 14.46 -19.43
CA ILE A 299 11.76 13.22 -19.30
C ILE A 299 10.92 12.08 -18.74
N ALA A 300 10.27 12.30 -17.59
CA ALA A 300 9.56 11.28 -16.83
C ALA A 300 8.18 11.75 -16.32
N PRO A 301 7.21 11.96 -17.23
CA PRO A 301 5.94 12.62 -16.90
C PRO A 301 5.13 11.87 -15.85
N GLY A 302 4.97 10.55 -15.99
CA GLY A 302 4.15 9.73 -15.09
C GLY A 302 4.54 9.86 -13.62
N PRO A 303 5.82 9.58 -13.26
CA PRO A 303 6.29 9.69 -11.88
C PRO A 303 6.16 11.06 -11.22
N LEU A 304 5.97 12.14 -11.98
CA LEU A 304 5.94 13.52 -11.50
C LEU A 304 4.54 14.09 -11.26
N ASP A 305 3.48 13.39 -11.67
CA ASP A 305 2.11 13.87 -11.58
C ASP A 305 1.16 12.78 -11.09
N ASN A 306 0.80 12.83 -9.80
CA ASN A 306 -0.19 11.95 -9.17
C ASN A 306 0.03 10.46 -9.50
N PHE A 307 1.26 10.00 -9.28
CA PHE A 307 1.74 8.70 -9.70
C PHE A 307 1.01 7.53 -9.03
N TYR A 308 0.53 7.66 -7.79
CA TYR A 308 -0.31 6.62 -7.18
C TYR A 308 -1.57 6.41 -7.98
N ILE A 309 -2.30 7.50 -8.25
CA ILE A 309 -3.59 7.43 -8.95
C ILE A 309 -3.39 6.85 -10.35
N ARG A 310 -2.36 7.30 -11.07
CA ARG A 310 -1.97 6.75 -12.39
C ARG A 310 -1.70 5.24 -12.32
N SER A 311 -0.91 4.81 -11.35
CA SER A 311 -0.51 3.39 -11.21
C SER A 311 -1.68 2.49 -10.79
N LEU A 312 -2.71 3.05 -10.16
CA LEU A 312 -3.86 2.29 -9.67
C LEU A 312 -4.99 2.16 -10.68
N LEU A 313 -5.21 3.13 -11.55
CA LEU A 313 -6.43 3.18 -12.38
C LEU A 313 -6.34 2.53 -13.76
N GLY A 314 -5.16 2.04 -14.16
CA GLY A 314 -4.98 1.41 -15.47
C GLY A 314 -4.32 2.33 -16.49
N GLY A 315 -4.22 1.88 -17.73
CA GLY A 315 -3.46 2.52 -18.80
C GLY A 315 -4.07 3.84 -19.25
N ASP A 316 -5.38 3.88 -19.43
CA ASP A 316 -6.11 5.09 -19.87
C ASP A 316 -5.79 6.29 -18.97
N ASP A 317 -5.77 6.05 -17.65
CA ASP A 317 -5.49 7.08 -16.66
C ASP A 317 -3.98 7.26 -16.43
N PHE A 318 -3.17 6.19 -16.57
CA PHE A 318 -1.72 6.27 -16.47
C PHE A 318 -1.14 7.21 -17.53
N TYR A 319 -1.67 7.18 -18.76
CA TYR A 319 -1.17 7.95 -19.90
C TYR A 319 -1.76 9.36 -20.07
N LEU A 320 -2.63 9.81 -19.17
CA LEU A 320 -3.20 11.16 -19.26
C LEU A 320 -2.10 12.24 -19.31
N PRO A 321 -2.33 13.38 -19.99
CA PRO A 321 -1.43 14.52 -19.95
C PRO A 321 -1.15 14.99 -18.51
N LEU A 322 -0.06 15.75 -18.32
CA LEU A 322 0.27 16.36 -17.03
C LEU A 322 -0.89 17.26 -16.55
N GLY A 323 -1.29 17.11 -15.28
CA GLY A 323 -2.46 17.79 -14.72
C GLY A 323 -3.80 17.19 -15.18
N GLY A 324 -3.78 16.09 -15.92
CA GLY A 324 -4.97 15.36 -16.38
C GLY A 324 -5.68 14.59 -15.26
N ILE A 325 -4.98 14.28 -14.16
CA ILE A 325 -5.57 13.64 -12.98
C ILE A 325 -6.45 14.66 -12.23
N LYS A 326 -7.66 14.21 -11.86
CA LYS A 326 -8.76 15.03 -11.32
C LYS A 326 -9.35 14.35 -10.09
N GLN A 327 -10.24 15.04 -9.39
CA GLN A 327 -10.91 14.51 -8.20
C GLN A 327 -11.63 13.18 -8.45
N ALA A 328 -12.32 13.01 -9.59
CA ALA A 328 -12.98 11.75 -9.94
C ALA A 328 -12.00 10.55 -10.00
N HIS A 329 -10.76 10.79 -10.44
CA HIS A 329 -9.72 9.77 -10.45
C HIS A 329 -9.26 9.44 -9.02
N LEU A 330 -9.10 10.45 -8.15
CA LEU A 330 -8.84 10.20 -6.72
C LEU A 330 -9.94 9.34 -6.09
N ASP A 331 -11.22 9.64 -6.35
CA ASP A 331 -12.34 8.88 -5.81
C ASP A 331 -12.34 7.42 -6.30
N ALA A 332 -12.02 7.20 -7.57
CA ALA A 332 -11.86 5.86 -8.13
C ALA A 332 -10.68 5.11 -7.47
N ALA A 333 -9.54 5.77 -7.28
CA ALA A 333 -8.36 5.16 -6.68
C ALA A 333 -8.61 4.79 -5.20
N ARG A 334 -9.34 5.63 -4.45
CA ARG A 334 -9.74 5.34 -3.07
C ARG A 334 -10.63 4.10 -2.98
N ARG A 335 -11.67 4.02 -3.82
CA ARG A 335 -12.54 2.83 -3.90
C ARG A 335 -11.75 1.57 -4.23
N LEU A 336 -10.86 1.65 -5.23
CA LEU A 336 -10.00 0.53 -5.61
C LEU A 336 -9.10 0.10 -4.45
N ALA A 337 -8.48 1.05 -3.74
CA ALA A 337 -7.63 0.77 -2.58
C ALA A 337 -8.42 0.02 -1.47
N ALA A 338 -9.63 0.50 -1.18
CA ALA A 338 -10.50 -0.06 -0.15
C ALA A 338 -11.03 -1.45 -0.49
N GLN A 339 -11.33 -1.70 -1.77
CA GLN A 339 -11.97 -2.92 -2.25
C GLN A 339 -10.99 -4.02 -2.62
N THR A 340 -9.81 -3.66 -3.12
CA THR A 340 -8.92 -4.63 -3.79
C THR A 340 -7.81 -5.14 -2.90
N PHE A 341 -7.24 -4.27 -2.06
CA PHE A 341 -6.01 -4.59 -1.33
C PHE A 341 -6.27 -5.18 0.04
N ASP A 342 -5.80 -6.41 0.24
CA ASP A 342 -5.89 -7.10 1.52
C ASP A 342 -5.10 -6.40 2.61
N LEU A 343 -3.92 -5.88 2.27
CA LEU A 343 -3.05 -5.14 3.16
C LEU A 343 -2.58 -3.84 2.51
N VAL A 344 -2.60 -2.75 3.28
CA VAL A 344 -1.96 -1.49 2.92
C VAL A 344 -0.81 -1.25 3.90
N LEU A 345 0.39 -1.00 3.38
CA LEU A 345 1.61 -0.96 4.17
C LEU A 345 2.28 0.43 4.06
N PRO A 346 1.97 1.37 4.97
CA PRO A 346 2.65 2.65 5.00
C PRO A 346 4.08 2.51 5.52
N LEU A 347 5.06 2.83 4.67
CA LEU A 347 6.48 2.62 4.90
C LEU A 347 7.02 3.41 6.10
N GLU A 348 6.51 4.63 6.31
CA GLU A 348 6.94 5.52 7.37
C GLU A 348 6.42 5.09 8.75
N VAL A 349 5.27 4.39 8.78
CA VAL A 349 4.61 4.00 10.03
C VAL A 349 5.05 2.59 10.42
N LYS A 350 6.32 2.46 10.84
CA LYS A 350 7.00 1.19 11.13
C LYS A 350 6.21 0.22 12.00
N ARG A 351 5.53 0.72 13.04
CA ARG A 351 4.70 -0.11 13.94
C ARG A 351 3.52 -0.74 13.19
N MET A 352 2.86 0.02 12.33
CA MET A 352 1.76 -0.48 11.52
C MET A 352 2.26 -1.44 10.45
N TRP A 353 3.38 -1.12 9.79
CA TRP A 353 4.03 -2.04 8.86
C TRP A 353 4.31 -3.39 9.51
N ALA A 354 5.00 -3.39 10.65
CA ALA A 354 5.38 -4.60 11.36
C ALA A 354 4.17 -5.44 11.78
N ARG A 355 3.11 -4.79 12.27
CA ARG A 355 1.86 -5.47 12.64
C ARG A 355 1.12 -6.04 11.44
N ALA A 356 0.96 -5.27 10.38
CA ALA A 356 0.26 -5.73 9.18
C ALA A 356 0.98 -6.93 8.54
N VAL A 357 2.30 -6.89 8.48
CA VAL A 357 3.11 -8.02 7.99
C VAL A 357 3.03 -9.22 8.96
N ARG A 358 3.19 -9.02 10.26
CA ARG A 358 3.13 -10.11 11.25
C ARG A 358 1.76 -10.76 11.35
N LEU A 359 0.72 -9.97 11.54
CA LEU A 359 -0.62 -10.46 11.77
C LEU A 359 -1.33 -10.69 10.45
N GLY A 360 -1.28 -9.76 9.50
CA GLY A 360 -1.93 -9.94 8.20
C GLY A 360 -1.29 -11.05 7.36
N LEU A 361 0.04 -11.05 7.21
CA LEU A 361 0.75 -12.08 6.42
C LEU A 361 1.22 -13.26 7.26
N GLY A 362 1.45 -13.13 8.57
CA GLY A 362 1.95 -14.24 9.40
C GLY A 362 3.47 -14.30 9.49
N TRP A 363 4.14 -13.28 8.95
CA TRP A 363 5.59 -13.21 8.85
C TRP A 363 6.23 -12.90 10.20
N CYS A 364 7.38 -13.52 10.45
CA CYS A 364 8.13 -13.33 11.69
C CYS A 364 9.10 -12.16 11.60
N ASP A 365 9.81 -12.08 10.47
CA ASP A 365 10.68 -10.96 10.20
C ASP A 365 9.85 -9.78 9.73
N VAL A 366 10.06 -8.65 10.42
CA VAL A 366 9.37 -7.39 10.17
C VAL A 366 10.36 -6.24 10.03
N ASP A 367 11.67 -6.51 10.10
CA ASP A 367 12.68 -5.46 10.10
C ASP A 367 12.94 -4.93 8.69
N THR A 368 12.43 -3.73 8.44
CA THR A 368 12.62 -3.01 7.18
C THR A 368 14.03 -2.44 7.01
N LYS A 369 14.86 -2.41 8.06
CA LYS A 369 16.20 -1.77 8.03
C LYS A 369 17.31 -2.67 7.53
N ALA A 370 17.20 -3.99 7.71
CA ALA A 370 18.30 -4.91 7.39
C ALA A 370 18.62 -5.00 5.88
N CYS A 371 17.78 -4.43 5.01
CA CYS A 371 17.81 -4.67 3.56
C CYS A 371 18.17 -3.41 2.76
N ASN A 372 19.28 -2.76 3.10
CA ASN A 372 19.87 -1.71 2.24
C ASN A 372 21.26 -2.17 1.74
N PRO A 373 21.35 -3.14 0.81
CA PRO A 373 22.64 -3.60 0.27
C PRO A 373 23.42 -2.47 -0.41
N THR A 374 22.77 -1.36 -0.77
CA THR A 374 23.42 -0.14 -1.28
C THR A 374 24.26 0.60 -0.25
N LYS A 375 24.17 0.33 1.06
CA LYS A 375 25.14 0.85 2.02
C LYS A 375 26.54 0.24 1.84
N ALA A 376 26.67 -0.88 1.13
CA ALA A 376 27.97 -1.46 0.79
C ALA A 376 28.63 -0.81 -0.44
N SER A 377 27.90 -0.03 -1.26
CA SER A 377 28.47 0.64 -2.44
C SER A 377 28.85 2.10 -2.18
N ASN A 378 29.54 2.38 -1.07
CA ASN A 378 30.18 3.68 -0.77
C ASN A 378 31.27 4.10 -1.80
N LEU A 379 31.31 3.50 -2.99
CA LEU A 379 32.40 3.59 -3.96
C LEU A 379 31.96 3.99 -5.38
N SER A 380 30.75 4.51 -5.60
CA SER A 380 30.43 5.09 -6.91
C SER A 380 30.67 6.60 -6.89
N PRO A 381 31.58 7.14 -7.75
CA PRO A 381 31.86 8.59 -7.84
C PRO A 381 30.65 9.43 -8.30
N HIS A 382 29.51 8.81 -8.60
CA HIS A 382 28.27 9.46 -9.02
C HIS A 382 27.27 9.70 -7.86
N ASN A 383 27.72 9.65 -6.61
CA ASN A 383 26.93 9.90 -5.40
C ASN A 383 26.64 11.39 -5.12
N GLU A 384 26.63 12.26 -6.14
CA GLU A 384 26.35 13.69 -5.99
C GLU A 384 24.94 14.01 -5.46
N GLY A 385 24.10 12.99 -5.26
CA GLY A 385 22.69 13.15 -4.90
C GLY A 385 21.92 13.87 -6.01
N LEU A 386 20.65 14.16 -5.77
CA LEU A 386 20.07 15.34 -6.44
C LEU A 386 20.92 16.56 -6.05
N PRO A 387 21.01 17.60 -6.90
CA PRO A 387 21.59 18.87 -6.49
C PRO A 387 21.06 19.22 -5.09
N ARG A 388 21.96 19.45 -4.12
CA ARG A 388 21.67 19.45 -2.67
C ARG A 388 20.49 20.33 -2.25
N GLU A 389 20.07 21.25 -3.11
CA GLU A 389 18.94 22.13 -2.92
C GLU A 389 18.05 22.08 -4.14
N VAL A 390 17.12 21.13 -4.16
CA VAL A 390 15.90 21.30 -4.93
C VAL A 390 15.27 22.62 -4.46
N PRO A 391 15.16 23.65 -5.32
CA PRO A 391 14.70 24.97 -4.90
C PRO A 391 13.31 24.90 -4.27
N LEU A 392 13.01 25.81 -3.33
CA LEU A 392 11.72 25.80 -2.61
C LEU A 392 10.52 25.88 -3.56
N PHE A 393 10.59 26.75 -4.59
CA PHE A 393 9.55 26.87 -5.60
C PHE A 393 9.31 25.55 -6.36
N TRP A 394 10.36 24.75 -6.55
CA TRP A 394 10.30 23.45 -7.20
C TRP A 394 9.53 22.46 -6.34
N LYS A 395 9.84 22.43 -5.03
CA LYS A 395 9.10 21.61 -4.05
C LYS A 395 7.63 21.99 -4.04
N GLN A 396 7.32 23.28 -3.98
CA GLN A 396 5.93 23.78 -3.98
C GLN A 396 5.18 23.38 -5.26
N ARG A 397 5.80 23.54 -6.42
CA ARG A 397 5.17 23.16 -7.70
C ARG A 397 4.91 21.65 -7.79
N LEU A 398 5.86 20.83 -7.35
CA LEU A 398 5.67 19.37 -7.32
C LEU A 398 4.63 18.95 -6.28
N GLN A 399 4.57 19.62 -5.13
CA GLN A 399 3.54 19.42 -4.12
C GLN A 399 2.16 19.72 -4.69
N ALA A 400 2.00 20.87 -5.37
CA ALA A 400 0.75 21.24 -6.02
C ALA A 400 0.35 20.22 -7.10
N THR A 401 1.32 19.76 -7.90
CA THR A 401 1.07 18.75 -8.94
C THR A 401 0.66 17.41 -8.34
N ASN A 402 1.16 17.03 -7.16
CA ASN A 402 0.88 15.75 -6.50
C ASN A 402 -0.12 15.88 -5.32
N ALA A 403 -0.93 16.93 -5.31
CA ALA A 403 -1.86 17.19 -4.20
C ALA A 403 -2.92 16.09 -4.05
N LEU A 404 -3.35 15.45 -5.16
CA LEU A 404 -4.33 14.36 -5.11
C LEU A 404 -3.68 13.06 -4.61
N ASP A 405 -2.43 12.79 -4.99
CA ASP A 405 -1.64 11.70 -4.42
C ASP A 405 -1.45 11.85 -2.90
N LEU A 406 -1.32 13.08 -2.39
CA LEU A 406 -1.25 13.33 -0.94
C LEU A 406 -2.56 12.94 -0.25
N LYS A 407 -3.71 13.33 -0.82
CA LYS A 407 -5.03 12.92 -0.31
C LYS A 407 -5.21 11.40 -0.39
N PHE A 408 -4.78 10.77 -1.49
CA PHE A 408 -4.79 9.31 -1.64
C PHE A 408 -3.93 8.64 -0.56
N TYR A 409 -2.70 9.13 -0.34
CA TYR A 409 -1.79 8.59 0.67
C TYR A 409 -2.40 8.69 2.08
N GLN A 410 -2.99 9.83 2.44
CA GLN A 410 -3.66 9.99 3.72
C GLN A 410 -4.81 8.98 3.88
N TYR A 411 -5.60 8.75 2.82
CA TYR A 411 -6.64 7.73 2.81
C TYR A 411 -6.06 6.31 2.97
N ALA A 412 -4.98 5.99 2.26
CA ALA A 412 -4.31 4.69 2.36
C ALA A 412 -3.74 4.44 3.77
N VAL A 413 -3.16 5.46 4.41
CA VAL A 413 -2.72 5.41 5.82
C VAL A 413 -3.93 5.17 6.73
N PHE A 414 -5.05 5.85 6.50
CA PHE A 414 -6.30 5.62 7.24
C PHE A 414 -6.81 4.18 7.11
N LEU A 415 -6.77 3.58 5.91
CA LEU A 415 -7.12 2.16 5.73
C LEU A 415 -6.22 1.25 6.56
N ALA A 416 -4.91 1.52 6.56
CA ALA A 416 -3.96 0.75 7.34
C ALA A 416 -4.17 0.96 8.86
N GLN A 417 -4.54 2.17 9.30
CA GLN A 417 -4.83 2.50 10.69
C GLN A 417 -6.07 1.72 11.16
N LEU A 418 -7.10 1.65 10.32
CA LEU A 418 -8.30 0.88 10.59
C LEU A 418 -8.02 -0.63 10.69
N ASP A 419 -7.21 -1.17 9.78
CA ASP A 419 -6.71 -2.55 9.88
C ASP A 419 -5.85 -2.73 11.16
N GLY A 420 -5.13 -1.69 11.60
CA GLY A 420 -4.40 -1.62 12.86
C GLY A 420 -5.26 -1.78 14.11
N VAL A 421 -6.46 -1.21 14.13
CA VAL A 421 -7.44 -1.38 15.23
C VAL A 421 -7.85 -2.85 15.34
N MET A 422 -8.15 -3.51 14.21
CA MET A 422 -8.45 -4.95 14.21
C MET A 422 -7.30 -5.77 14.77
N TYR A 423 -6.06 -5.46 14.39
CA TYR A 423 -4.88 -6.16 14.89
C TYR A 423 -4.69 -6.00 16.40
N ASP A 424 -4.94 -4.80 16.96
CA ASP A 424 -4.85 -4.57 18.40
C ASP A 424 -5.87 -5.40 19.19
N VAL A 425 -7.11 -5.45 18.73
CA VAL A 425 -8.18 -6.25 19.35
C VAL A 425 -7.84 -7.73 19.28
N VAL A 426 -7.37 -8.20 18.13
CA VAL A 426 -6.99 -9.60 17.91
C VAL A 426 -5.85 -10.01 18.85
N ASP A 427 -4.82 -9.18 18.99
CA ASP A 427 -3.71 -9.43 19.92
C ASP A 427 -4.19 -9.43 21.38
N GLY A 428 -5.13 -8.56 21.74
CA GLY A 428 -5.73 -8.51 23.08
C GLY A 428 -6.54 -9.75 23.42
N VAL A 429 -7.40 -10.20 22.51
CA VAL A 429 -8.32 -11.33 22.72
C VAL A 429 -7.63 -12.69 22.61
N LEU A 430 -6.70 -12.82 21.65
CA LEU A 430 -6.09 -14.11 21.32
C LEU A 430 -4.67 -14.27 21.90
N GLY A 431 -4.18 -13.23 22.58
CA GLY A 431 -2.83 -13.15 23.10
C GLY A 431 -1.77 -12.99 22.00
N PRO A 432 -0.48 -12.93 22.39
CA PRO A 432 0.64 -12.90 21.46
C PRO A 432 0.61 -14.13 20.54
N ARG A 433 0.30 -13.90 19.26
CA ARG A 433 0.33 -14.95 18.25
C ARG A 433 1.79 -15.23 17.89
N MET A 434 2.23 -16.47 18.05
CA MET A 434 3.47 -16.94 17.42
C MET A 434 3.34 -16.81 15.91
N CYS A 435 4.41 -16.41 15.24
CA CYS A 435 4.43 -16.40 13.78
C CYS A 435 4.14 -17.82 13.28
N ALA A 436 3.36 -17.91 12.21
CA ALA A 436 3.16 -19.18 11.52
C ALA A 436 4.12 -19.21 10.34
N ASP A 437 4.98 -20.23 10.26
CA ASP A 437 5.85 -20.45 9.10
C ASP A 437 4.99 -20.47 7.84
N TRP A 438 5.10 -19.41 7.03
CA TRP A 438 4.21 -19.16 5.91
C TRP A 438 4.37 -20.22 4.79
N ALA A 439 5.50 -20.93 4.77
CA ALA A 439 5.81 -21.96 3.80
C ALA A 439 7.06 -22.82 4.13
N ARG A 440 7.25 -23.31 5.37
CA ARG A 440 8.29 -24.34 5.60
C ARG A 440 7.72 -25.75 5.49
N PRO A 441 7.89 -26.48 4.36
CA PRO A 441 8.37 -27.85 4.51
C PRO A 441 9.75 -27.76 5.17
N ALA A 442 10.04 -28.66 6.11
CA ALA A 442 11.33 -28.74 6.77
C ALA A 442 12.45 -28.91 5.72
N VAL A 443 13.12 -27.82 5.35
CA VAL A 443 14.34 -27.86 4.53
C VAL A 443 15.36 -26.99 5.24
N ASN A 444 16.45 -27.63 5.68
CA ASN A 444 17.63 -27.00 6.21
C ASN A 444 18.18 -26.00 5.19
N GLN A 445 17.98 -24.70 5.43
CA GLN A 445 18.69 -23.66 4.70
C GLN A 445 19.69 -22.98 5.62
N THR A 446 20.95 -23.38 5.46
CA THR A 446 22.12 -22.56 5.76
C THR A 446 22.10 -21.40 4.75
N VAL A 447 21.60 -20.23 5.17
CA VAL A 447 21.61 -19.03 4.34
C VAL A 447 23.03 -18.45 4.36
N TRP A 448 23.71 -18.52 3.23
CA TRP A 448 24.96 -17.81 2.98
C TRP A 448 24.65 -16.33 2.71
N CYS A 449 24.81 -15.50 3.74
CA CYS A 449 25.12 -14.08 3.55
C CYS A 449 26.65 -13.94 3.55
N THR A 450 27.32 -14.27 2.47
CA THR A 450 28.71 -13.81 2.26
C THR A 450 28.94 -13.37 0.82
N GLN A 451 29.42 -12.12 0.77
CA GLN A 451 30.13 -11.36 -0.26
C GLN A 451 29.40 -10.98 -1.55
#